data_AF-A0A397V2P0-F1
#
_entry.id   AF-A0A397V2P0-F1
#
_cell.length_a   1.000
_cell.length_b   1.000
_cell.length_c   1.000
_cell.angle_alpha   90.00
_cell.angle_beta   90.00
_cell.angle_gamma   90.00
#
_symmetry.space_group_name_H-M   'P 1'
#
loop_
_entity.id
_entity.type
_entity.pdbx_description
1 polymer ?
#
loop_
_entity_poly.entity_id
_entity_poly.type
_entity_poly.pdbx_seq_one_letter_code
_entity_poly.pdbx_strand_id
1 'polypeptide(L)'
;MSKQSAQQMRYGGGETLAGIPSRSDIISECDNGLTAILQQSLSEKKPIHFMPNDVEDAFEYVNNVQTYILHIYGPLINGQKARVDITGIKPFFDVIVPDNEPLSIFKPRLVKIILGAEKIDKSKFGMKVVHAYPIRGYHTQEKSLEENKPDDQVITEALSHDRTLVLTWDIETYSARKMGDLPNAKNDKDQVFMICMTVHWKDNSKPLKRICLVDVETKPDPSWITIKKLKV
;
A
#
# COMPACT_ATOMS: atom_id res chain seq x y z
N MET A 1 5.87 -43.75 -24.58
CA MET A 1 5.90 -42.89 -23.38
C MET A 1 4.82 -41.84 -23.54
N SER A 2 3.75 -41.88 -22.74
CA SER A 2 2.67 -40.91 -22.85
C SER A 2 3.16 -39.53 -22.38
N LYS A 3 2.81 -38.50 -23.14
CA LYS A 3 2.94 -37.11 -22.69
C LYS A 3 1.96 -36.93 -21.54
N GLN A 4 2.41 -37.04 -20.28
CA GLN A 4 1.69 -36.42 -19.18
C GLN A 4 1.73 -34.93 -19.43
N SER A 5 0.59 -34.33 -19.80
CA SER A 5 0.45 -32.88 -19.78
C SER A 5 0.67 -32.44 -18.35
N ALA A 6 1.75 -31.72 -18.07
CA ALA A 6 1.95 -31.12 -16.76
C ALA A 6 0.77 -30.19 -16.49
N GLN A 7 -0.07 -30.52 -15.52
CA GLN A 7 -1.21 -29.69 -15.15
C GLN A 7 -0.66 -28.38 -14.58
N GLN A 8 -0.93 -27.26 -15.26
CA GLN A 8 -0.51 -25.95 -14.81
C GLN A 8 -1.30 -25.59 -13.55
N MET A 9 -0.67 -25.62 -12.38
CA MET A 9 -1.27 -25.12 -11.14
C MET A 9 -1.22 -23.59 -11.16
N ARG A 10 -2.39 -22.96 -11.10
CA ARG A 10 -2.54 -21.52 -10.93
C ARG A 10 -3.05 -21.27 -9.53
N TYR A 11 -2.38 -20.37 -8.81
CA TYR A 11 -2.85 -19.89 -7.53
C TYR A 11 -3.55 -18.54 -7.73
N GLY A 12 -4.84 -18.48 -7.43
CA GLY A 12 -5.59 -17.24 -7.41
C GLY A 12 -5.24 -16.38 -6.20
N GLY A 13 -5.53 -15.08 -6.27
CA GLY A 13 -5.50 -14.23 -5.08
C GLY A 13 -6.49 -14.76 -4.03
N GLY A 14 -6.00 -15.12 -2.85
CA GLY A 14 -6.81 -15.68 -1.76
C GLY A 14 -6.64 -17.19 -1.53
N GLU A 15 -6.00 -17.91 -2.45
CA GLU A 15 -5.68 -19.32 -2.24
C GLU A 15 -4.44 -19.49 -1.34
N THR A 16 -4.50 -20.40 -0.38
CA THR A 16 -3.39 -20.70 0.53
C THR A 16 -2.64 -21.95 0.08
N LEU A 17 -1.32 -21.87 0.10
CA LEU A 17 -0.45 -23.02 -0.08
C LEU A 17 -0.21 -23.66 1.29
N ALA A 18 -0.58 -24.94 1.42
CA ALA A 18 -0.34 -25.68 2.65
C ALA A 18 1.15 -25.62 3.04
N GLY A 19 1.42 -25.29 4.31
CA GLY A 19 2.78 -25.11 4.83
C GLY A 19 3.36 -23.71 4.69
N ILE A 20 2.73 -22.78 3.95
CA ILE A 20 3.13 -21.37 3.97
C ILE A 20 2.45 -20.68 5.15
N PRO A 21 3.20 -20.06 6.08
CA PRO A 21 2.62 -19.31 7.19
C PRO A 21 1.86 -18.08 6.67
N SER A 22 0.68 -17.83 7.22
CA SER A 22 -0.06 -16.60 6.97
C SER A 22 0.59 -15.42 7.68
N ARG A 23 0.19 -14.19 7.32
CA ARG A 23 0.60 -13.00 8.07
C ARG A 23 0.19 -13.10 9.55
N SER A 24 -0.99 -13.64 9.83
CA SER A 24 -1.48 -13.80 11.20
C SER A 24 -0.62 -14.77 11.99
N ASP A 25 -0.14 -15.86 11.37
CA ASP A 25 0.77 -16.81 12.00
C ASP A 25 2.12 -16.15 12.32
N ILE A 26 2.66 -15.35 11.39
CA ILE A 26 3.92 -14.61 11.60
C ILE A 26 3.77 -13.59 12.73
N ILE A 27 2.65 -12.86 12.77
CA ILE A 27 2.37 -11.86 13.81
C ILE A 27 2.23 -12.54 15.17
N SER A 28 1.45 -13.63 15.27
CA SER A 28 1.21 -14.29 16.56
C SER A 28 2.49 -14.84 17.19
N GLU A 29 3.41 -15.38 16.38
CA GLU A 29 4.73 -15.82 16.83
C GLU A 29 5.62 -14.65 17.32
N CYS A 30 5.42 -13.44 16.79
CA CYS A 30 6.25 -12.26 17.05
C CYS A 30 5.54 -11.17 17.86
N ASP A 31 4.36 -11.45 18.42
CA ASP A 31 3.46 -10.43 18.95
C ASP A 31 4.07 -9.66 20.13
N ASN A 32 4.81 -10.36 20.99
CA ASN A 32 5.44 -9.80 22.19
C ASN A 32 4.46 -9.00 23.08
N GLY A 33 3.16 -9.34 23.08
CA GLY A 33 2.12 -8.67 23.86
C GLY A 33 1.50 -7.43 23.19
N LEU A 34 1.93 -7.07 21.98
CA LEU A 34 1.45 -5.89 21.26
C LEU A 34 -0.03 -6.01 20.86
N THR A 35 -0.53 -7.21 20.60
CA THR A 35 -1.96 -7.42 20.34
C THR A 35 -2.79 -7.13 21.58
N ALA A 36 -2.34 -7.50 22.78
CA ALA A 36 -3.06 -7.19 24.01
C ALA A 36 -3.13 -5.67 24.26
N ILE A 37 -2.03 -4.95 24.01
CA ILE A 37 -1.97 -3.48 24.11
C ILE A 37 -2.92 -2.82 23.11
N LEU A 38 -2.94 -3.30 21.86
CA LEU A 38 -3.86 -2.83 20.84
C LEU A 38 -5.33 -3.06 21.25
N GLN A 39 -5.65 -4.25 21.73
CA GLN A 39 -7.01 -4.58 22.17
C GLN A 39 -7.45 -3.76 23.39
N GLN A 40 -6.55 -3.52 24.34
CA GLN A 40 -6.80 -2.63 25.46
C GLN A 40 -7.10 -1.21 24.97
N SER A 41 -6.27 -0.68 24.07
CA SER A 41 -6.46 0.66 23.49
C SER A 41 -7.81 0.80 22.78
N LEU A 42 -8.21 -0.22 22.02
CA LEU A 42 -9.54 -0.29 21.40
C LEU A 42 -10.66 -0.30 22.43
N SER A 43 -10.54 -1.10 23.49
CA SER A 43 -11.55 -1.20 24.55
C SER A 43 -11.72 0.11 25.34
N GLU A 44 -10.62 0.81 25.58
CA GLU A 44 -10.57 2.08 26.30
C GLU A 44 -10.87 3.29 25.38
N LYS A 45 -11.13 3.05 24.09
CA LYS A 45 -11.34 4.09 23.06
C LYS A 45 -10.19 5.10 23.00
N LYS A 46 -8.97 4.63 23.24
CA LYS A 46 -7.74 5.41 23.08
C LYS A 46 -7.40 5.58 21.59
N PRO A 47 -6.60 6.59 21.23
CA PRO A 47 -6.04 6.70 19.89
C PRO A 47 -5.34 5.41 19.47
N ILE A 48 -5.54 5.02 18.21
CA ILE A 48 -4.88 3.85 17.61
C ILE A 48 -3.79 4.34 16.67
N HIS A 49 -2.55 4.00 17.01
CA HIS A 49 -1.38 4.38 16.23
C HIS A 49 -1.05 3.32 15.17
N PHE A 50 -0.63 3.78 14.00
CA PHE A 50 -0.18 2.94 12.89
C PHE A 50 0.85 3.71 12.07
N MET A 51 1.68 2.99 11.31
CA MET A 51 2.71 3.58 10.45
C MET A 51 2.20 3.62 9.00
N PRO A 52 1.82 4.77 8.44
CA PRO A 52 1.37 4.84 7.05
C PRO A 52 2.54 4.52 6.11
N ASN A 53 2.33 3.63 5.15
CA ASN A 53 3.35 3.24 4.17
C ASN A 53 2.86 3.28 2.71
N ASP A 54 1.56 3.50 2.49
CA ASP A 54 0.99 3.70 1.17
C ASP A 54 -0.26 4.59 1.25
N VAL A 55 -0.56 5.31 0.17
CA VAL A 55 -1.70 6.22 0.06
C VAL A 55 -2.31 6.13 -1.33
N GLU A 56 -3.64 6.10 -1.38
CA GLU A 56 -4.40 5.95 -2.62
C GLU A 56 -5.54 6.96 -2.68
N ASP A 57 -5.62 7.68 -3.79
CA ASP A 57 -6.76 8.49 -4.16
C ASP A 57 -7.88 7.61 -4.74
N ALA A 58 -9.06 7.65 -4.14
CA ALA A 58 -10.21 6.88 -4.59
C ALA A 58 -11.46 7.76 -4.76
N PHE A 59 -12.34 7.31 -5.66
CA PHE A 59 -13.70 7.85 -5.77
C PHE A 59 -14.69 6.72 -5.55
N GLU A 60 -15.42 6.78 -4.43
CA GLU A 60 -16.42 5.79 -4.09
C GLU A 60 -17.81 6.42 -4.03
N TYR A 61 -18.85 5.63 -4.30
CA TYR A 61 -20.23 6.06 -4.16
C TYR A 61 -20.70 5.80 -2.73
N VAL A 62 -20.78 6.87 -1.93
CA VAL A 62 -21.36 6.83 -0.58
C VAL A 62 -22.76 7.42 -0.67
N ASN A 63 -23.80 6.64 -0.36
CA ASN A 63 -25.21 7.04 -0.49
C ASN A 63 -25.56 7.58 -1.89
N ASN A 64 -25.11 6.90 -2.96
CA ASN A 64 -25.27 7.31 -4.37
C ASN A 64 -24.58 8.63 -4.76
N VAL A 65 -23.73 9.18 -3.88
CA VAL A 65 -22.97 10.39 -4.18
C VAL A 65 -21.50 10.01 -4.36
N GLN A 66 -20.94 10.34 -5.53
CA GLN A 66 -19.51 10.18 -5.77
C GLN A 66 -18.74 11.07 -4.79
N THR A 67 -17.89 10.43 -4.00
CA THR A 67 -17.16 11.04 -2.91
C THR A 67 -15.69 10.69 -3.09
N TYR A 68 -14.85 11.71 -3.04
CA TYR A 68 -13.41 11.54 -3.01
C TYR A 68 -12.99 11.07 -1.62
N ILE A 69 -12.20 10.02 -1.58
CA ILE A 69 -11.69 9.37 -0.38
C ILE A 69 -10.19 9.22 -0.55
N LEU A 70 -9.44 9.54 0.50
CA LEU A 70 -8.02 9.24 0.57
C LEU A 70 -7.86 8.00 1.46
N HIS A 71 -7.50 6.87 0.86
CA HIS A 71 -7.17 5.65 1.60
C HIS A 71 -5.72 5.75 2.07
N ILE A 72 -5.50 5.56 3.36
CA ILE A 72 -4.17 5.47 3.96
C ILE A 72 -3.97 4.06 4.48
N TYR A 73 -2.92 3.39 4.02
CA TYR A 73 -2.59 2.03 4.40
C TYR A 73 -1.34 2.01 5.27
N GLY A 74 -1.25 1.02 6.16
CA GLY A 74 -0.05 0.83 6.97
C GLY A 74 -0.18 -0.27 8.01
N PRO A 75 0.93 -0.76 8.60
CA PRO A 75 0.88 -1.66 9.73
C PRO A 75 0.46 -0.96 11.03
N LEU A 76 -0.36 -1.65 11.83
CA LEU A 76 -0.58 -1.37 13.25
C LEU A 76 0.67 -1.74 14.07
N ILE A 77 0.68 -1.33 15.34
CA ILE A 77 1.78 -1.62 16.29
C ILE A 77 2.11 -3.12 16.42
N ASN A 78 1.14 -4.02 16.25
CA ASN A 78 1.34 -5.47 16.29
C ASN A 78 1.69 -6.06 14.90
N GLY A 79 1.80 -5.23 13.86
CA GLY A 79 2.05 -5.65 12.49
C GLY A 79 0.81 -6.11 11.72
N GLN A 80 -0.41 -6.01 12.25
CA GLN A 80 -1.62 -6.20 11.44
C GLN A 80 -1.78 -5.07 10.42
N LYS A 81 -2.54 -5.31 9.34
CA LYS A 81 -2.80 -4.28 8.33
C LYS A 81 -3.91 -3.35 8.81
N ALA A 82 -3.71 -2.05 8.63
CA ALA A 82 -4.73 -1.02 8.76
C ALA A 82 -4.97 -0.33 7.42
N ARG A 83 -6.22 0.09 7.23
CA ARG A 83 -6.66 1.05 6.22
C ARG A 83 -7.47 2.12 6.94
N VAL A 84 -7.16 3.38 6.69
CA VAL A 84 -7.88 4.54 7.23
C VAL A 84 -8.44 5.34 6.05
N ASP A 85 -9.76 5.50 6.03
CA ASP A 85 -10.45 6.22 4.97
C ASP A 85 -10.70 7.65 5.40
N ILE A 86 -9.97 8.59 4.81
CA ILE A 86 -10.21 10.01 5.03
C ILE A 86 -11.27 10.48 4.04
N THR A 87 -12.43 10.82 4.58
CA THR A 87 -13.58 11.32 3.83
C THR A 87 -13.81 12.81 4.10
N GLY A 88 -14.71 13.43 3.33
CA GLY A 88 -15.06 14.85 3.52
C GLY A 88 -13.99 15.82 3.03
N ILE A 89 -12.95 15.34 2.37
CA ILE A 89 -11.95 16.17 1.69
C ILE A 89 -12.64 16.89 0.53
N LYS A 90 -12.43 18.21 0.46
CA LYS A 90 -12.94 19.06 -0.62
C LYS A 90 -11.74 19.62 -1.39
N PRO A 91 -11.29 18.96 -2.46
CA PRO A 91 -10.23 19.48 -3.30
C PRO A 91 -10.60 20.87 -3.84
N PHE A 92 -9.62 21.78 -3.85
CA PHE A 92 -9.78 23.12 -4.39
C PHE A 92 -8.54 23.53 -5.18
N PHE A 93 -8.69 24.54 -6.03
CA PHE A 93 -7.59 25.15 -6.76
C PHE A 93 -7.83 26.65 -6.82
N ASP A 94 -6.74 27.41 -6.91
CA ASP A 94 -6.78 28.87 -7.04
C ASP A 94 -6.72 29.28 -8.51
N VAL A 95 -7.45 30.33 -8.86
CA VAL A 95 -7.43 30.95 -10.20
C VAL A 95 -7.12 32.42 -10.03
N ILE A 96 -6.09 32.91 -10.74
CA ILE A 96 -5.72 34.32 -10.75
C ILE A 96 -6.83 35.12 -11.46
N VAL A 97 -7.29 36.20 -10.84
CA VAL A 97 -8.19 37.17 -11.46
C VAL A 97 -7.35 38.07 -12.38
N PRO A 98 -7.68 38.22 -13.67
CA PRO A 98 -6.93 39.09 -14.58
C PRO A 98 -7.01 40.57 -14.14
N ASP A 99 -5.88 41.29 -14.19
CA ASP A 99 -5.80 42.71 -13.78
C ASP A 99 -6.75 43.62 -14.59
N ASN A 100 -7.03 43.25 -15.84
CA ASN A 100 -7.87 44.00 -16.76
C ASN A 100 -9.36 43.65 -16.67
N GLU A 101 -9.76 42.77 -15.73
CA GLU A 101 -11.13 42.29 -15.64
C GLU A 101 -11.67 42.39 -14.21
N PRO A 102 -12.73 43.18 -13.96
CA PRO A 102 -13.31 43.26 -12.63
C PRO A 102 -13.93 41.93 -12.23
N LEU A 103 -13.88 41.63 -10.93
CA LEU A 103 -14.40 40.39 -10.35
C LEU A 103 -15.88 40.15 -10.73
N SER A 104 -16.68 41.21 -10.89
CA SER A 104 -18.08 41.13 -11.29
C SER A 104 -18.30 40.50 -12.67
N ILE A 105 -17.30 40.56 -13.56
CA ILE A 105 -17.34 39.96 -14.90
C ILE A 105 -16.65 38.59 -14.90
N PHE A 106 -15.49 38.50 -14.26
CA PHE A 106 -14.70 37.27 -14.22
C PHE A 106 -15.44 36.11 -13.52
N LYS A 107 -16.07 36.40 -12.37
CA LYS A 107 -16.76 35.40 -11.54
C LYS A 107 -17.88 34.67 -12.30
N PRO A 108 -18.87 35.36 -12.91
CA PRO A 108 -19.89 34.69 -13.72
C PRO A 108 -19.33 33.86 -14.88
N ARG A 109 -18.26 34.34 -15.54
CA ARG A 109 -17.62 33.63 -16.65
C ARG A 109 -17.00 32.31 -16.19
N LEU A 110 -16.26 32.32 -15.08
CA LEU A 110 -15.66 31.12 -14.51
C LEU A 110 -16.73 30.10 -14.07
N VAL A 111 -17.78 30.57 -13.39
CA VAL A 111 -18.92 29.72 -13.00
C VAL A 111 -19.56 29.06 -14.22
N LYS A 112 -19.75 29.79 -15.32
CA LYS A 112 -20.30 29.23 -16.56
C LYS A 112 -19.42 28.13 -17.15
N ILE A 113 -18.09 28.30 -17.15
CA ILE A 113 -17.14 27.30 -17.65
C ILE A 113 -17.22 26.03 -16.81
N ILE A 114 -17.17 26.18 -15.47
CA ILE A 114 -17.18 25.04 -14.54
C ILE A 114 -18.52 24.29 -14.58
N LEU A 115 -19.66 25.00 -14.58
CA LEU A 115 -20.99 24.38 -14.66
C LEU A 115 -21.28 23.76 -16.03
N GLY A 116 -20.52 24.12 -17.06
CA GLY A 116 -20.54 23.50 -18.39
C GLY A 116 -19.79 22.17 -18.45
N ALA A 117 -18.96 21.83 -17.46
CA ALA A 117 -18.24 20.56 -17.42
C ALA A 117 -19.16 19.41 -16.99
N GLU A 118 -19.15 18.32 -17.74
CA GLU A 118 -20.02 17.15 -17.51
C GLU A 118 -19.68 16.37 -16.24
N LYS A 119 -18.40 16.42 -15.81
CA LYS A 119 -17.87 15.59 -14.70
C LYS A 119 -17.84 16.31 -13.35
N ILE A 120 -18.50 17.46 -13.22
CA ILE A 120 -18.50 18.23 -11.97
C ILE A 120 -19.86 18.10 -11.31
N ASP A 121 -19.86 17.64 -10.06
CA ASP A 121 -21.03 17.71 -9.19
C ASP A 121 -21.34 19.18 -8.86
N LYS A 122 -22.31 19.73 -9.60
CA LYS A 122 -22.73 21.13 -9.51
C LYS A 122 -23.26 21.49 -8.12
N SER A 123 -23.75 20.52 -7.35
CA SER A 123 -24.26 20.74 -6.00
C SER A 123 -23.15 20.98 -4.97
N LYS A 124 -21.94 20.48 -5.24
CA LYS A 124 -20.76 20.60 -4.36
C LYS A 124 -19.83 21.74 -4.75
N PHE A 125 -20.08 22.38 -5.91
CA PHE A 125 -19.25 23.48 -6.37
C PHE A 125 -19.39 24.71 -5.46
N GLY A 126 -18.26 25.19 -4.96
CA GLY A 126 -18.15 26.40 -4.16
C GLY A 126 -17.00 27.26 -4.64
N MET A 127 -17.09 28.57 -4.41
CA MET A 127 -16.04 29.49 -4.82
C MET A 127 -15.95 30.63 -3.81
N LYS A 128 -14.71 30.95 -3.43
CA LYS A 128 -14.38 31.99 -2.46
C LYS A 128 -13.32 32.90 -3.08
N VAL A 129 -13.45 34.20 -2.85
CA VAL A 129 -12.41 35.17 -3.20
C VAL A 129 -11.37 35.13 -2.10
N VAL A 130 -10.10 34.96 -2.48
CA VAL A 130 -8.97 34.92 -1.56
C VAL A 130 -7.92 35.91 -2.03
N HIS A 131 -7.19 36.51 -1.09
CA HIS A 131 -6.03 37.34 -1.37
C HIS A 131 -4.78 36.56 -0.97
N ALA A 132 -3.91 36.27 -1.93
CA ALA A 132 -2.69 35.51 -1.74
C ALA A 132 -1.59 36.03 -2.68
N TYR A 133 -0.33 35.82 -2.31
CA TYR A 133 0.81 36.12 -3.16
C TYR A 133 1.27 34.84 -3.87
N PRO A 134 1.54 34.87 -5.20
CA PRO A 134 2.16 33.74 -5.89
C PRO A 134 3.47 33.35 -5.21
N ILE A 135 3.76 32.05 -5.08
CA ILE A 135 5.01 31.60 -4.45
C ILE A 135 6.24 31.94 -5.32
N ARG A 136 6.05 32.08 -6.63
CA ARG A 136 7.13 32.35 -7.58
C ARG A 136 7.41 33.86 -7.66
N GLY A 137 8.46 34.30 -6.97
CA GLY A 137 8.88 35.71 -6.91
C GLY A 137 9.62 36.03 -5.61
N TYR A 138 10.13 37.26 -5.48
CA TYR A 138 10.70 37.75 -4.23
C TYR A 138 9.59 38.43 -3.40
N HIS A 139 9.26 37.87 -2.23
CA HIS A 139 8.30 38.43 -1.29
C HIS A 139 8.99 38.67 0.06
N THR A 140 8.94 39.91 0.57
CA THR A 140 9.72 40.40 1.71
C THR A 140 9.09 40.20 3.09
N GLN A 141 8.07 39.35 3.23
CA GLN A 141 7.44 39.10 4.53
C GLN A 141 7.65 37.65 4.98
N GLU A 142 8.22 37.51 6.19
CA GLU A 142 8.31 36.26 6.94
C GLU A 142 6.91 35.69 7.19
N LYS A 143 6.71 34.41 6.86
CA LYS A 143 5.56 33.64 7.34
C LYS A 143 6.01 32.80 8.52
N SER A 144 5.38 33.02 9.67
CA SER A 144 5.47 32.12 10.82
C SER A 144 4.91 30.75 10.44
N LEU A 145 5.77 29.74 10.45
CA LEU A 145 5.38 28.33 10.37
C LEU A 145 5.19 27.85 11.81
N GLU A 146 3.99 27.36 12.15
CA GLU A 146 3.80 26.61 13.38
C GLU A 146 4.37 25.21 13.19
N GLU A 147 5.48 24.93 13.88
CA GLU A 147 5.93 23.55 14.08
C GLU A 147 4.97 22.87 15.05
N ASN A 148 4.14 21.96 14.53
CA ASN A 148 3.45 20.99 15.37
C ASN A 148 4.51 20.02 15.91
N LYS A 149 4.96 20.24 17.14
CA LYS A 149 5.69 19.22 17.89
C LYS A 149 4.66 18.21 18.41
N PRO A 150 4.66 16.96 17.94
CA PRO A 150 3.81 15.95 18.55
C PRO A 150 4.30 15.74 19.99
N ASP A 151 3.42 16.00 20.96
CA ASP A 151 3.54 15.40 22.27
C ASP A 151 3.35 13.89 22.09
N ASP A 152 4.31 13.09 22.58
CA ASP A 152 4.10 11.75 23.19
C ASP A 152 5.37 10.87 23.09
N GLN A 153 6.11 10.77 24.19
CA GLN A 153 7.18 9.76 24.36
C GLN A 153 6.66 8.32 24.12
N VAL A 154 5.38 8.06 24.39
CA VAL A 154 4.77 6.73 24.24
C VAL A 154 4.50 6.36 22.77
N ILE A 155 4.10 7.32 21.92
CA ILE A 155 3.96 7.13 20.47
C ILE A 155 5.32 6.77 19.85
N THR A 156 6.37 7.39 20.37
CA THR A 156 7.75 7.22 19.87
C THR A 156 8.25 5.79 20.09
N GLU A 157 7.96 5.15 21.23
CA GLU A 157 8.39 3.77 21.47
C GLU A 157 7.56 2.73 20.70
N ALA A 158 6.23 2.88 20.65
CA ALA A 158 5.37 1.91 19.94
C ALA A 158 5.52 1.96 18.41
N LEU A 159 5.85 3.13 17.85
CA LEU A 159 6.17 3.33 16.43
C LEU A 159 7.68 3.36 16.15
N SER A 160 8.53 3.09 17.15
CA SER A 160 10.00 3.13 16.99
C SER A 160 10.53 2.13 15.96
N HIS A 161 9.79 1.07 15.70
CA HIS A 161 10.13 0.02 14.74
C HIS A 161 9.02 -0.14 13.73
N ASP A 162 9.34 -0.02 12.45
CA ASP A 162 8.37 -0.18 11.38
C ASP A 162 7.99 -1.66 11.26
N ARG A 163 6.73 -1.96 11.58
CA ARG A 163 6.13 -3.31 11.47
C ARG A 163 5.65 -3.63 10.04
N THR A 164 6.24 -3.00 9.04
CA THR A 164 6.07 -3.41 7.65
C THR A 164 6.76 -4.76 7.45
N LEU A 165 6.03 -5.74 6.91
CA LEU A 165 6.62 -7.01 6.49
C LEU A 165 7.22 -6.84 5.10
N VAL A 166 8.49 -7.18 4.99
CA VAL A 166 9.25 -7.18 3.74
C VAL A 166 9.44 -8.63 3.29
N LEU A 167 8.94 -8.95 2.09
CA LEU A 167 9.21 -10.21 1.42
C LEU A 167 10.29 -9.98 0.38
N THR A 168 11.45 -10.61 0.57
CA THR A 168 12.49 -10.69 -0.46
C THR A 168 12.41 -12.06 -1.11
N TRP A 169 12.64 -12.13 -2.42
CA TRP A 169 12.50 -13.36 -3.17
C TRP A 169 13.49 -13.41 -4.32
N ASP A 170 13.87 -14.63 -4.70
CA ASP A 170 14.70 -14.94 -5.86
C ASP A 170 14.17 -16.22 -6.54
N ILE A 171 14.37 -16.34 -7.85
CA ILE A 171 13.83 -17.44 -8.66
C ILE A 171 14.92 -18.19 -9.40
N GLU A 172 14.77 -19.50 -9.51
CA GLU A 172 15.59 -20.33 -10.38
C GLU A 172 14.76 -20.92 -11.51
N THR A 173 15.34 -20.89 -12.70
CA THR A 173 14.68 -21.31 -13.93
C THR A 173 15.52 -22.30 -14.70
N TYR A 174 14.86 -23.16 -15.46
CA TYR A 174 15.52 -24.04 -16.41
C TYR A 174 14.76 -24.06 -17.74
N SER A 175 15.48 -24.33 -18.83
CA SER A 175 14.90 -24.57 -20.14
C SER A 175 15.07 -26.03 -20.54
N ALA A 176 13.96 -26.74 -20.72
CA ALA A 176 13.96 -28.10 -21.27
C ALA A 176 14.31 -28.14 -22.77
N ARG A 177 14.41 -26.97 -23.43
CA ARG A 177 14.76 -26.86 -24.85
C ARG A 177 16.21 -27.24 -25.13
N LYS A 178 17.10 -27.13 -24.12
CA LYS A 178 18.54 -27.42 -24.23
C LYS A 178 19.25 -26.70 -25.39
N MET A 179 18.76 -25.51 -25.75
CA MET A 179 19.30 -24.71 -26.86
C MET A 179 20.39 -23.71 -26.42
N GLY A 180 20.66 -23.60 -25.13
CA GLY A 180 21.57 -22.57 -24.57
C GLY A 180 20.93 -21.19 -24.44
N ASP A 181 19.68 -21.02 -24.88
CA ASP A 181 18.93 -19.78 -24.72
C ASP A 181 18.52 -19.54 -23.26
N LEU A 182 18.35 -18.26 -22.92
CA LEU A 182 17.72 -17.87 -21.66
C LEU A 182 16.25 -18.35 -21.60
N PRO A 183 15.76 -18.77 -20.42
CA PRO A 183 14.36 -19.10 -20.21
C PRO A 183 13.41 -17.94 -20.54
N ASN A 184 12.31 -18.24 -21.22
CA ASN A 184 11.28 -17.28 -21.62
C ASN A 184 9.93 -17.68 -21.00
N ALA A 185 9.34 -16.80 -20.19
CA ALA A 185 8.07 -17.06 -19.49
C ALA A 185 6.88 -17.37 -20.41
N LYS A 186 6.95 -17.03 -21.71
CA LYS A 186 5.90 -17.38 -22.69
C LYS A 186 6.04 -18.80 -23.25
N ASN A 187 7.17 -19.46 -22.99
CA ASN A 187 7.46 -20.79 -23.50
C ASN A 187 7.12 -21.85 -22.45
N ASP A 188 6.28 -22.82 -22.81
CA ASP A 188 5.85 -23.90 -21.91
C ASP A 188 6.97 -24.87 -21.52
N LYS A 189 8.11 -24.86 -22.22
CA LYS A 189 9.29 -25.66 -21.91
C LYS A 189 10.29 -24.96 -20.99
N ASP A 190 10.05 -23.70 -20.67
CA ASP A 190 10.89 -22.90 -19.79
C ASP A 190 10.13 -22.72 -18.46
N GLN A 191 10.71 -23.19 -17.37
CA GLN A 191 10.00 -23.35 -16.10
C GLN A 191 10.77 -22.73 -14.94
N VAL A 192 10.04 -22.13 -14.00
CA VAL A 192 10.55 -21.76 -12.68
C VAL A 192 10.46 -23.01 -11.81
N PHE A 193 11.62 -23.54 -11.40
CA PHE A 193 11.67 -24.76 -10.59
C PHE A 193 11.91 -24.48 -9.11
N MET A 194 12.38 -23.27 -8.78
CA MET A 194 12.60 -22.84 -7.40
C MET A 194 12.23 -21.38 -7.22
N ILE A 195 11.62 -21.06 -6.07
CA ILE A 195 11.45 -19.70 -5.57
C ILE A 195 11.91 -19.68 -4.12
N CYS A 196 13.01 -19.00 -3.85
CA CYS A 196 13.51 -18.77 -2.50
C CYS A 196 12.95 -17.45 -1.99
N MET A 197 12.42 -17.44 -0.77
CA MET A 197 11.80 -16.28 -0.16
C MET A 197 12.27 -16.12 1.27
N THR A 198 12.49 -14.88 1.69
CA THR A 198 12.69 -14.56 3.11
C THR A 198 11.79 -13.40 3.53
N VAL A 199 11.17 -13.55 4.70
CA VAL A 199 10.23 -12.59 5.27
C VAL A 199 10.90 -11.90 6.45
N HIS A 200 10.87 -10.58 6.49
CA HIS A 200 11.50 -9.75 7.53
C HIS A 200 10.53 -8.69 8.05
N TRP A 201 10.77 -8.21 9.27
CA TRP A 201 10.37 -6.84 9.60
C TRP A 201 11.33 -5.88 8.90
N LYS A 202 10.82 -4.75 8.40
CA LYS A 202 11.61 -3.79 7.59
C LYS A 202 12.95 -3.42 8.21
N ASP A 203 12.98 -3.17 9.51
CA ASP A 203 14.19 -2.71 10.21
C ASP A 203 14.99 -3.87 10.85
N ASN A 204 14.62 -5.12 10.59
CA ASN A 204 15.25 -6.28 11.19
C ASN A 204 16.15 -7.00 10.19
N SER A 205 17.40 -7.26 10.58
CA SER A 205 18.38 -7.94 9.72
C SER A 205 18.19 -9.46 9.67
N LYS A 206 17.41 -10.02 10.60
CA LYS A 206 17.15 -11.47 10.68
C LYS A 206 15.77 -11.79 10.08
N PRO A 207 15.69 -12.77 9.17
CA PRO A 207 14.41 -13.21 8.63
C PRO A 207 13.57 -13.88 9.71
N LEU A 208 12.28 -13.55 9.72
CA LEU A 208 11.25 -14.22 10.49
C LEU A 208 10.96 -15.61 9.92
N LYS A 209 10.92 -15.71 8.59
CA LYS A 209 10.67 -16.95 7.87
C LYS A 209 11.58 -17.04 6.64
N ARG A 210 12.00 -18.25 6.33
CA ARG A 210 12.70 -18.61 5.10
C ARG A 210 11.91 -19.72 4.44
N ILE A 211 11.46 -19.50 3.21
CA ILE A 211 10.54 -20.38 2.51
C ILE A 211 11.15 -20.69 1.14
N CYS A 212 11.20 -21.96 0.76
CA CYS A 212 11.69 -22.39 -0.54
C CYS A 212 10.58 -23.21 -1.22
N LEU A 213 10.03 -22.69 -2.30
CA LEU A 213 9.07 -23.41 -3.14
C LEU A 213 9.84 -24.15 -4.23
N VAL A 214 9.68 -25.46 -4.33
CA VAL A 214 10.40 -26.29 -5.32
C VAL A 214 9.45 -27.20 -6.08
N ASP A 215 9.69 -27.42 -7.37
CA ASP A 215 8.98 -28.44 -8.16
C ASP A 215 9.83 -29.69 -8.45
N VAL A 216 11.12 -29.65 -8.07
CA VAL A 216 12.08 -30.76 -8.15
C VAL A 216 12.46 -31.26 -6.75
N GLU A 217 12.86 -32.54 -6.68
CA GLU A 217 13.36 -33.11 -5.44
C GLU A 217 14.66 -32.40 -5.02
N THR A 218 14.63 -31.81 -3.83
CA THR A 218 15.71 -31.00 -3.27
C THR A 218 15.97 -31.48 -1.86
N LYS A 219 17.24 -31.57 -1.45
CA LYS A 219 17.59 -31.90 -0.06
C LYS A 219 17.06 -30.78 0.85
N PRO A 220 16.25 -31.10 1.87
CA PRO A 220 15.71 -30.09 2.76
C PRO A 220 16.83 -29.49 3.62
N ASP A 221 16.82 -28.17 3.76
CA ASP A 221 17.60 -27.45 4.76
C ASP A 221 16.69 -27.20 5.98
N PRO A 222 17.05 -27.67 7.19
CA PRO A 222 16.23 -27.47 8.38
C PRO A 222 15.95 -26.00 8.73
N SER A 223 16.77 -25.07 8.24
CA SER A 223 16.57 -23.62 8.42
C SER A 223 15.56 -23.00 7.46
N TRP A 224 15.01 -23.79 6.52
CA TRP A 224 14.03 -23.37 5.53
C TRP A 224 12.76 -24.21 5.61
N ILE A 225 11.63 -23.55 5.40
CA ILE A 225 10.36 -24.21 5.11
C ILE A 225 10.39 -24.57 3.63
N THR A 226 10.76 -25.81 3.30
CA THR A 226 10.75 -26.31 1.92
C THR A 226 9.38 -26.89 1.58
N ILE A 227 8.73 -26.35 0.55
CA ILE A 227 7.42 -26.79 0.09
C ILE A 227 7.57 -27.33 -1.33
N LYS A 228 7.35 -28.63 -1.48
CA LYS A 228 7.31 -29.28 -2.79
C LYS A 228 5.95 -29.04 -3.43
N LYS A 229 5.94 -28.38 -4.59
CA LYS A 229 4.75 -28.32 -5.45
C LYS A 229 4.52 -29.72 -6.01
N LEU A 230 3.57 -30.45 -5.43
CA LEU A 230 3.15 -31.74 -5.97
C LEU A 230 2.52 -31.49 -7.34
N LYS A 231 3.11 -32.05 -8.40
CA LYS A 231 2.39 -32.28 -9.65
C LYS A 231 1.31 -33.31 -9.34
N VAL A 232 0.07 -32.86 -9.16
CA VAL A 232 -1.10 -33.75 -9.16
C VAL A 232 -1.42 -34.11 -10.61
#